data_AF-A0A4Y2X1I3-F1
#
_entry.id   AF-A0A4Y2X1I3-F1
#
_cell.length_a   1.000
_cell.length_b   1.000
_cell.length_c   1.000
_cell.angle_alpha   90.00
_cell.angle_beta   90.00
_cell.angle_gamma   90.00
#
_symmetry.space_group_name_H-M   'P 1'
#
loop_
_entity.id
_entity.type
_entity.pdbx_description
1 polymer ?
#
loop_
_entity_poly.entity_id
_entity_poly.type
_entity_poly.pdbx_seq_one_letter_code
_entity_poly.pdbx_strand_id
1 'polypeptide(L)'
;MGTRLRNLRNILKSTKLSDGKKISGRGRLTDAQILLIPKCYGLAIRRNTSKSVDEMSKSIWAIYFHKLTTDAKPQHGLCPMGSDSCWCGFNKSLVSGEKYIHKHSLPEPVLLATKKVFRELADKKLLSKCFHGQTQNQNESFNNCV
;
A
#
# COMPACT_ATOMS: atom_id res chain seq x y z
N MET A 1 -0.60 -9.25 3.86
CA MET A 1 -1.38 -7.99 3.75
C MET A 1 -2.84 -8.22 3.35
N GLY A 2 -3.12 -8.90 2.23
CA GLY A 2 -4.50 -9.06 1.72
C GLY A 2 -5.50 -9.65 2.74
N THR A 3 -5.11 -10.68 3.49
CA THR A 3 -5.94 -11.26 4.57
C THR A 3 -6.24 -10.26 5.69
N ARG A 4 -5.25 -9.45 6.13
CA ARG A 4 -5.46 -8.42 7.16
C ARG A 4 -6.47 -7.36 6.70
N LEU A 5 -6.41 -6.94 5.43
CA LEU A 5 -7.38 -6.00 4.85
C LEU A 5 -8.79 -6.61 4.74
N ARG A 6 -8.90 -7.89 4.35
CA ARG A 6 -10.18 -8.61 4.33
C ARG A 6 -10.80 -8.73 5.72
N ASN A 7 -10.00 -9.12 6.71
CA ASN A 7 -10.46 -9.23 8.10
C ASN A 7 -10.88 -7.87 8.66
N LEU A 8 -10.09 -6.82 8.42
CA LEU A 8 -10.44 -5.45 8.80
C LEU A 8 -11.78 -5.02 8.19
N ARG A 9 -11.97 -5.27 6.90
CA ARG A 9 -13.23 -4.98 6.20
C ARG A 9 -14.41 -5.73 6.81
N ASN A 10 -14.22 -6.99 7.19
CA ASN A 10 -15.27 -7.82 7.79
C ASN A 10 -15.63 -7.33 9.19
N ILE A 11 -14.64 -6.99 10.03
CA ILE A 11 -14.84 -6.41 11.36
C ILE A 11 -15.62 -5.09 11.26
N LEU A 12 -15.27 -4.24 10.30
CA LEU A 12 -15.88 -2.91 10.13
C LEU A 12 -17.08 -2.91 9.16
N LYS A 13 -17.61 -4.08 8.77
CA LYS A 13 -18.67 -4.20 7.74
C LYS A 13 -19.94 -3.46 8.14
N SER A 14 -20.29 -3.48 9.43
CA SER A 14 -21.49 -2.86 9.99
C SER A 14 -21.23 -1.48 10.60
N THR A 15 -19.95 -1.10 10.76
CA THR A 15 -19.55 0.17 11.38
C THR A 15 -19.48 1.28 10.34
N LYS A 16 -20.07 2.43 10.66
CA LYS A 16 -19.91 3.65 9.87
C LYS A 16 -18.59 4.32 10.24
N LEU A 17 -17.83 4.74 9.24
CA LEU A 17 -16.63 5.56 9.44
C LEU A 17 -17.04 7.01 9.76
N SER A 18 -16.06 7.88 10.00
CA SER A 18 -16.31 9.29 10.37
C SER A 18 -17.13 10.08 9.33
N ASP A 19 -17.17 9.62 8.09
CA ASP A 19 -18.01 10.18 7.02
C ASP A 19 -19.43 9.58 6.93
N GLY A 20 -19.86 8.82 7.95
CA GLY A 20 -21.17 8.20 8.03
C GLY A 20 -21.40 7.03 7.07
N LYS A 21 -20.37 6.62 6.31
CA LYS A 21 -20.46 5.56 5.29
C LYS A 21 -19.67 4.32 5.73
N LYS A 22 -20.04 3.16 5.18
CA LYS A 22 -19.38 1.87 5.46
C LYS A 22 -17.97 1.83 4.86
N ILE A 23 -17.10 0.96 5.36
CA ILE A 23 -15.74 0.78 4.83
C ILE A 23 -15.71 0.21 3.39
N SER A 24 -16.74 -0.56 3.03
CA SER A 24 -16.94 -1.12 1.69
C SER A 24 -17.86 -0.24 0.85
N GLY A 25 -17.87 -0.47 -0.47
CA GLY A 25 -18.71 0.25 -1.43
C GLY A 25 -17.92 0.84 -2.59
N ARG A 26 -18.65 1.44 -3.54
CA ARG A 26 -18.05 2.09 -4.72
C ARG A 26 -17.09 3.20 -4.28
N GLY A 27 -15.87 3.18 -4.83
CA GLY A 27 -14.82 4.14 -4.49
C GLY A 27 -14.18 3.94 -3.10
N ARG A 28 -14.39 2.79 -2.45
CA ARG A 28 -13.81 2.47 -1.13
C ARG A 28 -12.95 1.20 -1.16
N LEU A 29 -12.84 0.50 -0.03
CA LEU A 29 -12.07 -0.74 0.10
C LEU A 29 -12.82 -1.93 -0.55
N THR A 30 -12.83 -1.92 -1.88
CA THR A 30 -13.38 -2.99 -2.73
C THR A 30 -12.44 -4.19 -2.82
N ASP A 31 -12.91 -5.34 -3.32
CA ASP A 31 -12.05 -6.50 -3.58
C ASP A 31 -10.90 -6.16 -4.53
N ALA A 32 -11.15 -5.33 -5.54
CA ALA A 32 -10.12 -4.83 -6.44
C ALA A 32 -9.00 -4.09 -5.69
N GLN A 33 -9.34 -3.23 -4.71
CA GLN A 33 -8.33 -2.55 -3.89
C GLN A 33 -7.61 -3.52 -2.94
N ILE A 34 -8.32 -4.51 -2.39
CA ILE A 34 -7.75 -5.56 -1.54
C ILE A 34 -6.78 -6.45 -2.31
N LEU A 35 -6.95 -6.62 -3.62
CA LEU A 35 -5.99 -7.32 -4.48
C LEU A 35 -4.84 -6.42 -4.92
N LEU A 36 -5.14 -5.16 -5.28
CA LEU A 36 -4.16 -4.21 -5.80
C LEU A 36 -3.14 -3.76 -4.73
N ILE A 37 -3.60 -3.40 -3.53
CA ILE A 37 -2.72 -2.86 -2.47
C ILE A 37 -1.62 -3.87 -2.09
N PRO A 38 -1.93 -5.16 -1.81
CA PRO A 38 -0.89 -6.17 -1.55
C PRO A 38 0.06 -6.40 -2.74
N LYS A 39 -0.43 -6.31 -3.97
CA LYS A 39 0.42 -6.41 -5.17
C LYS A 39 1.45 -5.28 -5.21
N CYS A 40 1.00 -4.04 -4.98
CA CYS A 40 1.89 -2.88 -4.85
C CYS A 40 2.88 -3.04 -3.70
N TYR A 41 2.43 -3.52 -2.55
CA TYR A 41 3.26 -3.78 -1.38
C TYR A 41 4.40 -4.78 -1.67
N GLY A 42 4.07 -5.93 -2.28
CA GLY A 42 5.09 -6.91 -2.66
C GLY A 42 6.09 -6.36 -3.68
N LEU A 43 5.63 -5.51 -4.60
CA LEU A 43 6.51 -4.83 -5.56
C LEU A 43 7.43 -3.81 -4.87
N ALA A 44 6.92 -3.06 -3.88
CA ALA A 44 7.73 -2.13 -3.10
C ALA A 44 8.83 -2.83 -2.31
N ILE A 45 8.57 -4.01 -1.73
CA ILE A 45 9.62 -4.80 -1.08
C ILE A 45 10.67 -5.24 -2.10
N ARG A 46 10.25 -5.93 -3.18
CA ARG A 46 11.18 -6.49 -4.18
C ARG A 46 12.07 -5.44 -4.86
N ARG A 47 11.58 -4.22 -5.05
CA ARG A 47 12.36 -3.12 -5.64
C ARG A 47 13.40 -2.51 -4.71
N ASN A 48 13.33 -2.81 -3.41
CA ASN A 48 14.18 -2.20 -2.39
C ASN A 48 14.99 -3.23 -1.59
N THR A 49 15.00 -4.51 -1.97
CA THR A 49 15.81 -5.57 -1.33
C THR A 49 17.30 -5.30 -1.37
N SER A 50 17.80 -4.60 -2.39
CA SER A 50 19.21 -4.21 -2.52
C SER A 50 19.53 -2.82 -1.97
N LYS A 51 18.56 -2.10 -1.38
CA LYS A 51 18.75 -0.72 -0.92
C LYS A 51 18.91 -0.66 0.60
N SER A 52 17.79 -0.59 1.31
CA SER A 52 17.76 -0.54 2.77
C SER A 52 16.34 -0.84 3.28
N VAL A 53 16.27 -1.22 4.55
CA VAL A 53 15.00 -1.37 5.27
C VAL A 53 14.24 -0.03 5.35
N ASP A 54 14.96 1.09 5.46
CA ASP A 54 14.38 2.43 5.46
C ASP A 54 13.70 2.76 4.12
N GLU A 55 14.34 2.46 2.99
CA GLU A 55 13.77 2.69 1.66
C GLU A 55 12.58 1.76 1.37
N MET A 56 12.59 0.54 1.91
CA MET A 56 11.40 -0.33 1.90
C MET A 56 10.24 0.29 2.66
N SER A 57 10.47 0.72 3.91
CA SER A 57 9.43 1.32 4.75
C SER A 57 8.87 2.59 4.12
N LYS A 58 9.73 3.46 3.59
CA LYS A 58 9.37 4.67 2.85
C LYS A 58 8.53 4.34 1.62
N SER A 59 8.91 3.32 0.84
CA SER A 59 8.15 2.88 -0.34
C SER A 59 6.78 2.30 0.01
N ILE A 60 6.65 1.63 1.16
CA ILE A 60 5.34 1.14 1.65
C ILE A 60 4.44 2.31 2.04
N TRP A 61 4.98 3.31 2.75
CA TRP A 61 4.23 4.53 3.06
C TRP A 61 3.88 5.35 1.82
N ALA A 62 4.73 5.35 0.79
CA ALA A 62 4.42 5.97 -0.49
C ALA A 62 3.14 5.37 -1.11
N ILE A 63 2.92 4.05 -1.02
CA ILE A 63 1.67 3.42 -1.48
C ILE A 63 0.46 3.96 -0.70
N TYR A 64 0.59 4.10 0.62
CA TYR A 64 -0.48 4.63 1.47
C TYR A 64 -0.89 6.04 1.04
N PHE A 65 0.09 6.94 0.90
CA PHE A 65 -0.18 8.33 0.50
C PHE A 65 -0.62 8.45 -0.95
N HIS A 66 -0.14 7.59 -1.85
CA HIS A 66 -0.61 7.52 -3.23
C HIS A 66 -2.08 7.06 -3.35
N LYS A 67 -2.64 6.44 -2.31
CA LYS A 67 -4.09 6.14 -2.26
C LYS A 67 -4.91 7.25 -1.62
N LEU A 68 -4.30 8.16 -0.88
CA LEU A 68 -4.93 9.32 -0.24
C LEU A 68 -4.89 10.59 -1.11
N THR A 69 -3.90 10.68 -2.00
CA THR A 69 -3.64 11.83 -2.87
C THR A 69 -4.87 12.23 -3.70
N THR A 70 -5.04 13.52 -3.93
CA THR A 70 -6.07 14.09 -4.82
C THR A 70 -5.46 15.26 -5.59
N ASP A 71 -6.12 15.74 -6.65
CA ASP A 71 -5.64 16.93 -7.38
C ASP A 71 -5.52 18.16 -6.46
N ALA A 72 -6.44 18.32 -5.51
CA ALA A 72 -6.41 19.42 -4.53
C ALA A 72 -5.34 19.24 -3.43
N LYS A 73 -4.95 17.99 -3.13
CA LYS A 73 -3.98 17.66 -2.08
C LYS A 73 -3.04 16.54 -2.59
N PRO A 74 -2.05 16.86 -3.44
CA PRO A 74 -1.11 15.87 -3.96
C PRO A 74 -0.18 15.37 -2.85
N GLN A 75 -0.05 14.05 -2.67
CA GLN A 75 0.75 13.43 -1.61
C GLN A 75 1.80 12.46 -2.16
N HIS A 76 2.69 12.95 -3.02
CA HIS A 76 3.72 12.15 -3.70
C HIS A 76 5.14 12.32 -3.15
N GLY A 77 5.31 13.02 -2.02
CA GLY A 77 6.64 13.34 -1.47
C GLY A 77 7.50 12.13 -1.07
N LEU A 78 6.90 10.97 -0.83
CA LEU A 78 7.63 9.71 -0.57
C LEU A 78 7.86 8.86 -1.83
N CYS A 79 7.26 9.24 -2.95
CA CYS A 79 7.47 8.53 -4.21
C CYS A 79 8.86 8.87 -4.77
N PRO A 80 9.52 7.94 -5.48
CA PRO A 80 10.79 8.24 -6.15
C PRO A 80 10.62 9.41 -7.13
N MET A 81 11.62 10.28 -7.21
CA MET A 81 11.66 11.42 -8.13
C MET A 81 12.65 11.14 -9.25
N GLY A 82 12.28 11.47 -10.50
CA GLY A 82 13.15 11.33 -11.67
C GLY A 82 13.40 9.88 -12.15
N SER A 83 13.65 9.72 -13.44
CA SER A 83 13.95 8.48 -14.19
C SER A 83 12.78 7.60 -14.66
N ASP A 84 13.04 6.78 -15.70
CA ASP A 84 12.16 5.73 -16.22
C ASP A 84 11.70 4.74 -15.15
N SER A 85 12.51 4.57 -14.11
CA SER A 85 12.27 3.68 -12.97
C SER A 85 11.24 4.23 -11.97
N CYS A 86 10.81 5.50 -12.10
CA CYS A 86 9.75 6.05 -11.26
C CYS A 86 8.41 5.42 -11.60
N TRP A 87 7.78 4.76 -10.63
CA TRP A 87 6.44 4.18 -10.81
C TRP A 87 5.31 5.20 -10.57
N CYS A 88 5.64 6.38 -10.04
CA CYS A 88 4.68 7.44 -9.76
C CYS A 88 4.47 8.31 -11.00
N GLY A 89 3.27 8.22 -11.57
CA GLY A 89 2.91 9.00 -12.76
C GLY A 89 2.90 10.51 -12.52
N PHE A 90 2.56 10.97 -11.30
CA PHE A 90 2.59 12.38 -10.94
C PHE A 90 4.02 12.93 -10.92
N ASN A 91 4.95 12.25 -10.25
CA ASN A 91 6.35 12.69 -10.23
C ASN A 91 6.98 12.64 -11.64
N LYS A 92 6.56 11.70 -12.49
CA LYS A 92 6.95 11.69 -13.91
C LYS A 92 6.42 12.91 -14.64
N SER A 93 5.16 13.27 -14.42
CA SER A 93 4.54 14.42 -15.07
C SER A 93 5.16 15.76 -14.65
N LEU A 94 5.66 15.87 -13.42
CA LEU A 94 6.43 17.04 -12.97
C LEU A 94 7.73 17.23 -13.76
N VAL A 95 8.35 16.13 -14.21
CA VAL A 95 9.58 16.17 -15.00
C VAL A 95 9.28 16.40 -16.48
N SER A 96 8.25 15.76 -17.04
CA SER A 96 7.86 15.93 -18.45
C SER A 96 7.09 17.23 -18.72
N GLY A 97 6.59 17.90 -17.68
CA GLY A 97 5.69 19.06 -17.81
C GLY A 97 4.26 18.69 -18.20
N GLU A 98 3.91 17.40 -18.22
CA GLU A 98 2.58 16.94 -18.59
C GLU A 98 1.55 17.13 -17.46
N LYS A 99 0.29 17.33 -17.85
CA LYS A 99 -0.82 17.38 -16.90
C LYS A 99 -1.16 15.99 -16.40
N TYR A 100 -1.05 15.77 -15.09
CA TYR A 100 -1.50 14.56 -14.42
C TYR A 100 -2.85 14.76 -13.74
N ILE A 101 -3.75 13.79 -13.88
CA ILE A 101 -5.05 13.77 -13.21
C ILE A 101 -5.08 12.58 -12.27
N HIS A 102 -5.30 12.84 -10.98
CA HIS A 102 -5.38 11.78 -9.98
C HIS A 102 -6.63 10.93 -10.19
N LYS A 103 -6.43 9.62 -10.24
CA LYS A 103 -7.51 8.63 -10.36
C LYS A 103 -7.43 7.63 -9.22
N HIS A 104 -8.59 7.07 -8.86
CA HIS A 104 -8.71 5.95 -7.92
C HIS A 104 -8.23 6.23 -6.48
N SER A 105 -8.31 7.49 -6.05
CA SER A 105 -8.12 7.88 -4.65
C SER A 105 -9.21 7.26 -3.78
N LEU A 106 -8.82 6.92 -2.56
CA LEU A 106 -9.70 6.38 -1.54
C LEU A 106 -10.01 7.46 -0.50
N PRO A 107 -11.23 7.51 0.05
CA PRO A 107 -11.59 8.47 1.09
C PRO A 107 -10.66 8.37 2.30
N GLU A 108 -10.33 9.51 2.89
CA GLU A 108 -9.48 9.61 4.07
C GLU A 108 -9.92 8.68 5.22
N PRO A 109 -11.23 8.58 5.58
CA PRO A 109 -11.66 7.68 6.64
C PRO A 109 -11.35 6.20 6.37
N VAL A 110 -11.39 5.79 5.09
CA VAL A 110 -11.04 4.41 4.69
C VAL A 110 -9.54 4.19 4.87
N LEU A 111 -8.71 5.15 4.46
CA LEU A 111 -7.26 5.06 4.62
C LEU A 111 -6.86 5.05 6.09
N LEU A 112 -7.44 5.93 6.90
CA LEU A 112 -7.24 5.97 8.35
C LEU A 112 -7.55 4.62 9.00
N ALA A 113 -8.66 3.96 8.61
CA ALA A 113 -8.99 2.63 9.11
C ALA A 113 -7.91 1.58 8.73
N THR A 114 -7.32 1.68 7.54
CA THR A 114 -6.25 0.77 7.09
C THR A 114 -4.86 1.14 7.62
N LYS A 115 -4.67 2.33 8.22
CA LYS A 115 -3.37 2.86 8.65
C LYS A 115 -2.66 1.92 9.62
N LYS A 116 -3.40 1.26 10.52
CA LYS A 116 -2.82 0.27 11.45
C LYS A 116 -2.14 -0.88 10.70
N VAL A 117 -2.78 -1.40 9.65
CA VAL A 117 -2.23 -2.49 8.81
C VAL A 117 -0.95 -2.02 8.11
N PHE A 118 -0.93 -0.82 7.55
CA PHE A 118 0.27 -0.26 6.92
C PHE A 118 1.40 -0.06 7.93
N ARG A 119 1.10 0.48 9.11
CA ARG A 119 2.10 0.70 10.16
C ARG A 119 2.76 -0.59 10.62
N GLU A 120 1.98 -1.65 10.84
CA GLU A 120 2.51 -2.96 11.23
C GLU A 120 3.36 -3.60 10.12
N LEU A 121 3.01 -3.37 8.86
CA LEU A 121 3.73 -3.94 7.71
C LEU A 121 4.93 -3.09 7.26
N ALA A 122 4.97 -1.82 7.62
CA ALA A 122 6.11 -0.93 7.40
C ALA A 122 7.13 -0.97 8.54
N ASP A 123 6.91 -1.81 9.56
CA ASP A 123 7.79 -1.96 10.70
C ASP A 123 9.18 -2.48 10.27
N LYS A 124 10.23 -1.81 10.73
CA LYS A 124 11.60 -2.12 10.31
C LYS A 124 12.07 -3.50 10.78
N LYS A 125 11.61 -3.99 11.94
CA LYS A 125 11.96 -5.33 12.44
C LYS A 125 11.30 -6.43 11.60
N LEU A 126 10.10 -6.16 11.09
CA LEU A 126 9.45 -7.05 10.11
C LEU A 126 10.19 -7.01 8.77
N LEU A 127 10.50 -5.81 8.27
CA LEU A 127 11.11 -5.62 6.96
C LEU A 127 12.57 -6.09 6.87
N SER A 128 13.33 -6.07 7.96
CA SER A 128 14.69 -6.62 7.99
C SER A 128 14.74 -8.11 7.64
N LYS A 129 13.68 -8.86 7.95
CA LYS A 129 13.53 -10.26 7.53
C LYS A 129 13.33 -10.41 6.02
N CYS A 130 12.75 -9.39 5.37
CA CYS A 130 12.55 -9.38 3.92
C CYS A 130 13.79 -8.89 3.15
N PHE A 131 14.77 -8.27 3.83
CA PHE A 131 15.96 -7.70 3.21
C PHE A 131 16.87 -8.77 2.59
N HIS A 132 17.03 -9.90 3.27
CA HIS A 132 17.92 -10.99 2.82
C HIS A 132 17.40 -11.77 1.61
N GLY A 133 16.21 -11.45 1.08
CA GLY A 133 15.66 -12.03 -0.15
C GLY A 133 15.45 -13.55 -0.11
N GLN A 134 15.76 -14.22 1.00
CA GLN A 134 15.60 -15.65 1.10
C GLN A 134 14.11 -15.96 1.13
N THR A 135 13.72 -16.71 0.09
CA THR A 135 12.46 -17.42 0.00
C THR A 135 12.10 -18.01 1.36
N GLN A 136 10.82 -17.88 1.74
CA GLN A 136 10.28 -18.67 2.83
C GLN A 136 10.79 -20.10 2.69
N ASN A 137 11.44 -20.54 3.76
CA ASN A 137 11.72 -21.91 4.12
C ASN A 137 10.83 -22.91 3.35
N GLN A 138 11.42 -23.84 2.60
CA GLN A 138 10.69 -24.93 1.93
C GLN A 138 9.89 -25.83 2.90
N ASN A 139 9.98 -25.59 4.22
CA ASN A 139 9.33 -26.39 5.25
C ASN A 139 7.98 -25.87 5.78
N GLU A 140 7.34 -24.86 5.15
CA GLU A 140 5.97 -24.43 5.54
C GLU A 140 4.84 -25.10 4.71
N SER A 141 5.08 -26.29 4.13
CA SER A 141 4.01 -27.13 3.55
C SER A 141 3.63 -28.35 4.41
N PHE A 142 4.16 -28.51 5.61
CA PHE A 142 3.79 -29.60 6.52
C PHE A 142 2.94 -29.07 7.68
N ASN A 143 1.65 -28.85 7.42
CA ASN A 143 0.55 -28.97 8.40
C ASN A 143 -0.80 -28.78 7.69
N ASN A 144 -0.97 -29.50 6.58
CA ASN A 144 -2.27 -29.73 5.97
C ASN A 144 -2.41 -31.23 5.75
N CYS A 145 -2.44 -32.00 6.85
CA CYS A 145 -2.84 -33.39 6.87
C CYS A 145 -3.56 -33.69 8.19
N VAL A 146 -4.84 -34.02 8.02
CA VAL A 146 -5.85 -34.62 8.92
C VAL A 146 -6.51 -33.69 9.93
#